data_AF-A0A2Z5JC95-F1
#
_entry.id   AF-A0A2Z5JC95-F1
#
_cell.length_a   1.000
_cell.length_b   1.000
_cell.length_c   1.000
_cell.angle_alpha   90.00
_cell.angle_beta   90.00
_cell.angle_gamma   90.00
#
_symmetry.space_group_name_H-M   'P 1'
#
loop_
_entity.id
_entity.type
_entity.pdbx_description
1 polymer ?
#
loop_
_entity_poly.entity_id
_entity_poly.type
_entity_poly.pdbx_seq_one_letter_code
_entity_poly.pdbx_strand_id
1 'polypeptide(L)'
;MIRKMLSSRRTAGASALTVVALAAALAAAPGASADEYNPPPPPGSSPVCAFYDGDGLTMYGERGDRVSQVQCMLANRHYLPWSALDGTFGPQTLLAVQRFQADNPPLVPDGLVTPVTWSALWHAGPTRTSPLPYPPT
;
A
#
# COMPACT_ATOMS: atom_id res chain seq x y z
N MET A 1 16.82 40.11 49.76
CA MET A 1 18.16 40.71 49.68
C MET A 1 19.04 39.79 48.84
N ILE A 2 19.69 40.35 47.82
CA ILE A 2 20.57 39.67 46.86
C ILE A 2 21.95 39.46 47.49
N ARG A 3 22.74 38.52 46.92
CA ARG A 3 24.23 38.38 46.94
C ARG A 3 24.68 37.25 47.88
N LYS A 4 25.65 36.38 47.55
CA LYS A 4 26.75 36.42 46.58
C LYS A 4 27.50 35.07 46.65
N MET A 5 28.15 34.70 45.54
CA MET A 5 29.50 34.07 45.47
C MET A 5 29.70 32.63 45.95
N LEU A 6 30.60 31.79 45.41
CA LEU A 6 31.43 31.74 44.19
C LEU A 6 32.27 30.44 44.33
N SER A 7 32.55 29.74 43.22
CA SER A 7 33.74 28.87 43.03
C SER A 7 33.83 27.57 43.85
N SER A 8 34.44 26.47 43.40
CA SER A 8 35.09 26.07 42.16
C SER A 8 35.52 24.60 42.34
N ARG A 9 35.41 23.80 41.26
CA ARG A 9 36.38 22.73 40.84
C ARG A 9 36.45 21.47 41.74
N ARG A 10 36.76 20.25 41.28
CA ARG A 10 37.14 19.66 39.98
C ARG A 10 37.00 18.13 40.11
N THR A 11 36.63 17.52 38.98
CA THR A 11 36.86 16.14 38.50
C THR A 11 37.85 15.22 39.24
N ALA A 12 37.41 13.97 39.48
CA ALA A 12 38.10 12.68 39.23
C ALA A 12 37.29 11.61 40.01
N GLY A 13 36.77 10.52 39.45
CA GLY A 13 37.40 9.59 38.51
C GLY A 13 37.82 8.34 39.29
N ALA A 14 37.23 7.19 38.94
CA ALA A 14 37.55 5.81 39.35
C ALA A 14 36.51 5.13 40.26
N SER A 15 35.54 4.45 39.64
CA SER A 15 34.83 3.33 40.27
C SER A 15 35.21 2.07 39.51
N ALA A 16 35.77 1.13 40.27
CA ALA A 16 36.38 -0.10 39.81
C ALA A 16 35.34 -1.17 39.38
N LEU A 17 35.67 -1.83 38.28
CA LEU A 17 35.49 -3.25 37.94
C LEU A 17 34.41 -4.04 38.71
N THR A 18 33.30 -4.33 38.02
CA THR A 18 32.59 -5.59 38.18
C THR A 18 32.43 -6.25 36.81
N VAL A 19 33.20 -7.32 36.60
CA VAL A 19 33.08 -8.22 35.45
C VAL A 19 31.86 -9.10 35.68
N VAL A 20 30.88 -9.03 34.80
CA VAL A 20 29.89 -10.10 34.61
C VAL A 20 29.83 -10.39 33.11
N ALA A 21 30.36 -11.54 32.72
CA ALA A 21 30.15 -12.13 31.42
C ALA A 21 29.18 -13.30 31.60
N LEU A 22 28.04 -13.29 30.91
CA LEU A 22 27.39 -14.52 30.44
C LEU A 22 26.51 -14.25 29.21
N ALA A 23 26.44 -15.27 28.37
CA ALA A 23 26.25 -15.25 26.94
C ALA A 23 24.81 -15.06 26.43
N ALA A 24 24.74 -14.90 25.10
CA ALA A 24 23.60 -14.64 24.24
C ALA A 24 22.41 -15.60 24.35
N ALA A 25 21.22 -15.07 24.06
CA ALA A 25 20.17 -15.78 23.33
C ALA A 25 19.32 -14.78 22.52
N LEU A 26 19.34 -14.90 21.20
CA LEU A 26 18.31 -14.36 20.32
C LEU A 26 16.98 -15.02 20.71
N ALA A 27 16.07 -14.27 21.30
CA ALA A 27 14.68 -14.68 21.39
C ALA A 27 13.90 -13.88 20.34
N ALA A 28 13.51 -14.58 19.28
CA ALA A 28 12.57 -14.14 18.28
C ALA A 28 11.30 -13.59 18.95
N ALA A 29 10.81 -12.47 18.43
CA ALA A 29 9.50 -11.96 18.78
C ALA A 29 8.44 -13.04 18.49
N PRO A 30 7.56 -13.39 19.45
CA PRO A 30 6.39 -14.18 19.13
C PRO A 30 5.45 -13.32 18.28
N GLY A 31 5.45 -13.59 16.98
CA GLY A 31 4.29 -13.35 16.14
C GLY A 31 3.16 -14.26 16.61
N ALA A 32 2.12 -13.64 17.14
CA ALA A 32 0.78 -14.23 17.28
C ALA A 32 -0.15 -13.16 16.68
N SER A 33 -0.33 -13.23 15.36
CA SER A 33 -1.55 -13.81 14.79
C SER A 33 -2.76 -12.99 15.21
N ALA A 34 -3.05 -11.95 14.44
CA ALA A 34 -4.45 -11.68 14.18
C ALA A 34 -4.98 -12.95 13.49
N ASP A 35 -5.62 -13.82 14.25
CA ASP A 35 -6.60 -14.74 13.70
C ASP A 35 -7.72 -13.87 13.13
N GLU A 36 -7.45 -13.36 11.93
CA GLU A 36 -8.41 -12.63 11.13
C GLU A 36 -9.44 -13.67 10.69
N TYR A 37 -10.53 -13.74 11.42
CA TYR A 37 -11.77 -14.25 10.87
C TYR A 37 -12.06 -13.39 9.63
N ASN A 38 -11.64 -13.88 8.47
CA ASN A 38 -11.94 -13.28 7.18
C ASN A 38 -13.34 -13.75 6.79
N PRO A 39 -14.40 -12.93 6.98
CA PRO A 39 -15.72 -13.31 6.52
C PRO A 39 -15.65 -13.57 5.01
N PRO A 40 -16.44 -14.50 4.47
CA PRO A 40 -16.52 -14.68 3.03
C PRO A 40 -16.82 -13.31 2.39
N PRO A 41 -16.09 -12.93 1.32
CA PRO A 41 -16.29 -11.64 0.70
C PRO A 41 -17.75 -11.49 0.27
N PRO A 42 -18.29 -10.25 0.29
CA PRO A 42 -19.67 -10.02 -0.11
C PRO A 42 -19.89 -10.58 -1.53
N PRO A 43 -21.06 -11.20 -1.79
CA PRO A 43 -21.37 -11.76 -3.10
C PRO A 43 -21.27 -10.65 -4.16
N GLY A 44 -20.26 -10.76 -5.02
CA GLY A 44 -19.91 -9.74 -6.02
C GLY A 44 -18.41 -9.49 -6.16
N SER A 45 -17.62 -9.77 -5.12
CA SER A 45 -16.15 -9.77 -5.22
C SER A 45 -15.71 -11.08 -5.87
N SER A 46 -15.19 -11.03 -7.09
CA SER A 46 -14.58 -12.22 -7.71
C SER A 46 -13.47 -12.75 -6.77
N PRO A 47 -13.46 -14.05 -6.39
CA PRO A 47 -12.54 -14.61 -5.40
C PRO A 47 -11.04 -14.53 -5.79
N VAL A 48 -10.71 -13.93 -6.93
CA VAL A 48 -9.34 -13.75 -7.44
C VAL A 48 -8.65 -12.51 -6.84
N CYS A 49 -9.42 -11.50 -6.40
CA CYS A 49 -8.88 -10.23 -5.90
C CYS A 49 -9.50 -9.88 -4.55
N ALA A 50 -8.87 -10.29 -3.45
CA ALA A 50 -9.33 -10.05 -2.07
C ALA A 50 -8.20 -9.52 -1.17
N PHE A 51 -7.48 -8.51 -1.64
CA PHE A 51 -6.44 -7.82 -0.86
C PHE A 51 -7.03 -6.67 -0.03
N TYR A 52 -8.06 -5.99 -0.54
CA TYR A 52 -8.63 -4.81 0.09
C TYR A 52 -10.10 -4.63 -0.34
N ASP A 53 -10.98 -4.22 0.58
CA ASP A 53 -12.43 -4.13 0.39
C ASP A 53 -13.03 -2.73 0.62
N GLY A 54 -12.22 -1.75 1.03
CA GLY A 54 -12.64 -0.35 1.18
C GLY A 54 -12.35 0.50 -0.06
N ASP A 55 -12.48 1.84 0.05
CA ASP A 55 -12.46 2.78 -1.09
C ASP A 55 -11.53 4.01 -0.93
N GLY A 56 -10.67 4.01 0.09
CA GLY A 56 -9.73 5.12 0.30
C GLY A 56 -8.83 5.41 -0.91
N LEU A 57 -8.41 6.67 -1.01
CA LEU A 57 -7.57 7.17 -2.10
C LEU A 57 -6.36 6.26 -2.31
N THR A 58 -6.16 5.85 -3.57
CA THR A 58 -4.97 5.11 -4.00
C THR A 58 -4.29 5.87 -5.11
N MET A 59 -2.99 6.14 -4.96
CA MET A 59 -2.27 6.99 -5.91
C MET A 59 -0.82 6.56 -6.13
N TYR A 60 -0.22 7.14 -7.16
CA TYR A 60 1.17 6.91 -7.52
C TYR A 60 2.12 7.05 -6.32
N GLY A 61 3.06 6.10 -6.21
CA GLY A 61 4.05 6.04 -5.15
C GLY A 61 3.62 5.27 -3.90
N GLU A 62 2.32 4.95 -3.76
CA GLU A 62 1.84 4.11 -2.67
C GLU A 62 2.16 2.62 -2.89
N ARG A 63 2.04 1.84 -1.81
CA ARG A 63 2.28 0.41 -1.79
C ARG A 63 1.33 -0.32 -0.85
N GLY A 64 1.21 -1.63 -1.01
CA GLY A 64 0.46 -2.53 -0.11
C GLY A 64 -0.88 -2.97 -0.69
N ASP A 65 -1.73 -3.53 0.17
CA ASP A 65 -2.91 -4.30 -0.23
C ASP A 65 -3.92 -3.52 -1.09
N ARG A 66 -4.07 -2.22 -0.78
CA ARG A 66 -4.87 -1.28 -1.59
C ARG A 66 -4.40 -1.26 -3.05
N VAL A 67 -3.09 -1.17 -3.26
CA VAL A 67 -2.49 -1.15 -4.60
C VAL A 67 -2.61 -2.52 -5.26
N SER A 68 -2.33 -3.61 -4.54
CA SER A 68 -2.49 -4.98 -5.03
C SER A 68 -3.92 -5.24 -5.51
N GLN A 69 -4.92 -4.73 -4.79
CA GLN A 69 -6.32 -4.83 -5.18
C GLN A 69 -6.60 -4.06 -6.48
N VAL A 70 -6.13 -2.82 -6.62
CA VAL A 70 -6.25 -2.05 -7.88
C VAL A 70 -5.61 -2.80 -9.04
N GLN A 71 -4.36 -3.25 -8.88
CA GLN A 71 -3.62 -3.97 -9.91
C GLN A 71 -4.34 -5.26 -10.32
N CYS A 72 -4.86 -6.03 -9.36
CA CYS A 72 -5.62 -7.24 -9.62
C CYS A 72 -6.89 -6.98 -10.43
N MET A 73 -7.67 -5.97 -10.04
CA MET A 73 -8.90 -5.60 -10.75
C MET A 73 -8.64 -5.05 -12.14
N LEU A 74 -7.54 -4.32 -12.35
CA LEU A 74 -7.10 -3.85 -13.66
C LEU A 74 -6.62 -5.02 -14.53
N ALA A 75 -5.92 -6.00 -13.94
CA ALA A 75 -5.44 -7.16 -14.66
C ALA A 75 -6.57 -8.09 -15.11
N ASN A 76 -7.56 -8.31 -14.26
CA ASN A 76 -8.78 -9.03 -14.61
C ASN A 76 -9.57 -8.36 -15.75
N ARG A 77 -9.33 -7.07 -15.99
CA ARG A 77 -9.94 -6.27 -17.07
C ARG A 77 -9.00 -6.00 -18.23
N HIS A 78 -7.83 -6.63 -18.25
CA HIS A 78 -6.82 -6.51 -19.31
C HIS A 78 -6.19 -5.11 -19.47
N TYR A 79 -6.32 -4.23 -18.48
CA TYR A 79 -5.62 -2.94 -18.46
C TYR A 79 -4.17 -3.07 -18.00
N LEU A 80 -3.87 -4.11 -17.22
CA LEU A 80 -2.56 -4.37 -16.63
C LEU A 80 -2.21 -5.86 -16.81
N PRO A 81 -0.97 -6.24 -17.11
CA PRO A 81 -0.60 -7.66 -17.10
C PRO A 81 -0.56 -8.20 -15.67
N TRP A 82 -0.92 -9.48 -15.48
CA TRP A 82 -0.88 -10.15 -14.17
C TRP A 82 0.52 -10.15 -13.52
N SER A 83 1.59 -10.08 -14.33
CA SER A 83 2.96 -10.00 -13.84
C SER A 83 3.31 -8.66 -13.18
N ALA A 84 2.45 -7.64 -13.27
CA ALA A 84 2.64 -6.34 -12.65
C ALA A 84 1.87 -6.18 -11.32
N LEU A 85 1.30 -7.25 -10.76
CA LEU A 85 0.79 -7.27 -9.39
C LEU A 85 1.95 -7.38 -8.39
N ASP A 86 2.69 -6.29 -8.22
CA ASP A 86 3.82 -6.19 -7.29
C ASP A 86 3.47 -5.41 -6.00
N GLY A 87 2.21 -4.96 -5.88
CA GLY A 87 1.74 -4.17 -4.76
C GLY A 87 2.36 -2.76 -4.71
N THR A 88 2.98 -2.28 -5.78
CA THR A 88 3.59 -0.94 -5.88
C THR A 88 2.94 -0.12 -6.98
N PHE A 89 2.47 1.08 -6.63
CA PHE A 89 1.80 1.95 -7.59
C PHE A 89 2.85 2.72 -8.39
N GLY A 90 3.43 2.03 -9.36
CA GLY A 90 4.42 2.57 -10.29
C GLY A 90 3.81 3.13 -11.59
N PRO A 91 4.66 3.52 -12.55
CA PRO A 91 4.23 4.11 -13.82
C PRO A 91 3.30 3.21 -14.65
N GLN A 92 3.49 1.89 -14.60
CA GLN A 92 2.64 0.92 -15.31
C GLN A 92 1.21 0.93 -14.75
N THR A 93 1.07 0.91 -13.41
CA THR A 93 -0.23 0.99 -12.74
C THR A 93 -0.90 2.33 -13.02
N LEU A 94 -0.15 3.44 -13.01
CA LEU A 94 -0.68 4.78 -13.34
C LEU A 94 -1.30 4.82 -14.74
N LEU A 95 -0.56 4.35 -15.75
CA LEU A 95 -1.06 4.32 -17.11
C LEU A 95 -2.30 3.42 -17.24
N ALA A 96 -2.32 2.28 -16.54
CA ALA A 96 -3.46 1.37 -16.54
C ALA A 96 -4.70 2.01 -15.89
N VAL A 97 -4.55 2.73 -14.77
CA VAL A 97 -5.64 3.47 -14.11
C VAL A 97 -6.19 4.55 -15.04
N GLN A 98 -5.32 5.36 -15.66
CA GLN A 98 -5.75 6.42 -16.57
C GLN A 98 -6.52 5.89 -17.78
N ARG A 99 -6.07 4.76 -18.35
CA ARG A 99 -6.79 4.08 -19.45
C ARG A 99 -8.15 3.57 -18.99
N PHE A 100 -8.21 2.91 -17.83
CA PHE A 100 -9.47 2.45 -17.26
C PHE A 100 -10.45 3.62 -17.05
N GLN A 101 -9.98 4.73 -16.48
CA GLN A 101 -10.80 5.92 -16.27
C GLN A 101 -11.30 6.52 -17.60
N ALA A 102 -10.44 6.63 -18.62
CA ALA A 102 -10.81 7.15 -19.93
C ALA A 102 -11.90 6.30 -20.61
N ASP A 103 -11.84 4.97 -20.44
CA ASP A 103 -12.80 4.04 -21.03
C ASP A 103 -14.12 3.94 -20.26
N ASN A 104 -14.19 4.47 -19.04
CA ASN A 104 -15.34 4.37 -18.15
C ASN A 104 -15.86 5.76 -17.77
N PRO A 105 -16.52 6.49 -18.69
CA PRO A 105 -17.16 7.76 -18.35
C PRO A 105 -18.21 7.55 -17.24
N PRO A 106 -18.36 8.50 -16.31
CA PRO A 106 -17.86 9.88 -16.33
C PRO A 106 -16.51 10.09 -15.60
N LEU A 107 -15.66 9.06 -15.49
CA LEU A 107 -14.37 9.21 -14.79
C LEU A 107 -13.41 10.17 -15.52
N VAL A 108 -12.62 10.89 -14.72
CA VAL A 108 -11.52 11.72 -15.22
C VAL A 108 -10.24 10.87 -15.23
N PRO A 109 -9.46 10.84 -16.33
CA PRO A 109 -8.23 10.05 -16.44
C PRO A 109 -7.04 10.74 -15.72
N ASP A 110 -7.21 11.03 -14.43
CA ASP A 110 -6.21 11.70 -13.58
C ASP A 110 -5.20 10.73 -12.94
N GLY A 111 -5.47 9.42 -12.97
CA GLY A 111 -4.64 8.39 -12.34
C GLY A 111 -4.89 8.22 -10.84
N LEU A 112 -5.90 8.90 -10.28
CA LEU A 112 -6.27 8.81 -8.88
C LEU A 112 -7.40 7.79 -8.70
N VAL A 113 -7.16 6.77 -7.88
CA VAL A 113 -8.21 5.81 -7.51
C VAL A 113 -8.95 6.36 -6.29
N THR A 114 -9.86 7.29 -6.57
CA THR A 114 -10.81 7.86 -5.59
C THR A 114 -11.98 6.89 -5.37
N PRO A 115 -12.89 7.14 -4.39
CA PRO A 115 -14.07 6.31 -4.19
C PRO A 115 -14.93 6.09 -5.44
N VAL A 116 -14.96 7.07 -6.35
CA VAL A 116 -15.70 6.95 -7.62
C VAL A 116 -15.01 5.97 -8.57
N THR A 117 -13.69 6.05 -8.70
CA THR A 117 -12.88 5.10 -9.50
C THR A 117 -12.96 3.69 -8.91
N TRP A 118 -12.88 3.58 -7.59
CA TRP A 118 -13.05 2.33 -6.85
C TRP A 118 -14.40 1.68 -7.11
N SER A 119 -15.50 2.43 -6.99
CA SER A 119 -16.84 1.97 -7.35
C SER A 119 -16.89 1.42 -8.78
N ALA A 120 -16.31 2.12 -9.74
CA ALA A 120 -16.22 1.63 -11.11
C ALA A 120 -15.39 0.34 -11.22
N LEU A 121 -14.27 0.22 -10.49
CA LEU A 121 -13.45 -0.99 -10.51
C LEU A 121 -14.15 -2.23 -9.94
N TRP A 122 -15.10 -2.10 -8.99
CA TRP A 122 -15.90 -3.25 -8.56
C TRP A 122 -17.05 -3.58 -9.52
N HIS A 123 -17.70 -2.57 -10.09
CA HIS A 123 -18.93 -2.76 -10.87
C HIS A 123 -18.73 -2.84 -12.38
N ALA A 124 -17.56 -2.45 -12.91
CA ALA A 124 -17.25 -2.59 -14.33
C ALA A 124 -17.15 -4.08 -14.66
N GLY A 125 -18.12 -4.62 -15.41
CA GLY A 125 -18.00 -5.96 -15.98
C GLY A 125 -16.81 -6.06 -16.95
N PRO A 126 -16.36 -7.27 -17.33
CA PRO A 126 -15.37 -7.42 -18.39
C PRO A 126 -15.91 -6.72 -19.64
N THR A 127 -15.21 -5.68 -20.08
CA THR A 127 -15.59 -4.84 -21.23
C THR A 127 -15.82 -5.75 -22.44
N ARG A 128 -17.09 -5.97 -22.80
CA ARG A 128 -17.41 -6.52 -24.12
C ARG A 128 -17.24 -5.38 -25.11
N THR A 129 -16.14 -5.43 -25.87
CA THR A 129 -15.94 -4.74 -27.15
C THR A 129 -16.09 -3.22 -27.13
N SER A 130 -14.95 -2.51 -27.05
CA SER A 130 -14.75 -1.27 -27.83
C SER A 130 -13.55 -1.48 -28.76
N PRO A 131 -13.72 -1.49 -30.09
CA PRO A 131 -12.60 -1.60 -31.03
C PRO A 131 -11.71 -0.35 -30.90
N LEU A 132 -10.42 -0.57 -30.68
CA LEU A 132 -9.40 0.49 -30.67
C LEU A 132 -9.49 1.33 -31.97
N PRO A 133 -9.56 2.68 -31.92
CA PRO A 133 -9.20 3.47 -33.08
C PRO A 133 -7.67 3.38 -33.27
N TYR A 134 -7.25 2.55 -34.22
CA TYR A 134 -5.87 2.55 -34.72
C TYR A 134 -5.61 3.85 -35.50
N PRO A 135 -4.45 4.52 -35.33
CA PRO A 135 -4.12 5.71 -36.13
C PRO A 135 -3.70 5.31 -37.56
N PRO A 136 -4.18 5.97 -38.63
CA PRO A 136 -3.65 5.73 -39.97
C PRO A 136 -2.20 6.22 -40.08
N THR A 137 -1.38 5.43 -40.80
CA THR A 137 0.02 5.68 -41.16
C THR A 137 0.20 6.93 -42.02
#